data_AF-A0AA38X846-F1
#
_entry.id   AF-A0AA38X846-F1
#
_cell.length_a   1.000
_cell.length_b   1.000
_cell.length_c   1.000
_cell.angle_alpha   90.00
_cell.angle_beta   90.00
_cell.angle_gamma   90.00
#
_symmetry.space_group_name_H-M   'P 1'
#
loop_
_entity.id
_entity.type
_entity.pdbx_description
1 polymer ?
#
loop_
_entity_poly.entity_id
_entity_poly.type
_entity_poly.pdbx_seq_one_letter_code
_entity_poly.pdbx_strand_id
1 'polypeptide(L)'
;MQQRLKITSAGAWSSPETQEDVLELRAALIAQRHLSDVAEGKDTSYDVVELNLAHADLTYCRALQAQLEHAADGFKRTLKTLANLVALTAIIEGLAAFAGADFLSRENVSDLRVAHKDAISAFSGDLDAVMEAFGFTEYELNSVFARSDQTPYEGLLEVAKKSELTDNTFIRPTLLEARSLWKKYGRAKM
;
A
#
# COMPACT_ATOMS: atom_id res chain seq x y z
N MET A 1 -16.64 2.06 29.28
CA MET A 1 -17.72 2.74 28.55
C MET A 1 -17.27 2.87 27.10
N GLN A 2 -17.86 2.10 26.19
CA GLN A 2 -17.57 2.22 24.76
C GLN A 2 -18.35 3.43 24.23
N GLN A 3 -17.66 4.54 23.98
CA GLN A 3 -18.28 5.74 23.43
C GLN A 3 -18.07 5.75 21.92
N ARG A 4 -19.16 5.91 21.17
CA ARG A 4 -19.13 6.01 19.71
C ARG A 4 -18.30 7.21 19.29
N LEU A 5 -17.44 7.05 18.28
CA LEU A 5 -16.67 8.16 17.72
C LEU A 5 -17.64 9.20 17.16
N LYS A 6 -17.47 10.47 17.53
CA LYS A 6 -18.31 11.59 17.08
C LYS A 6 -17.85 12.07 15.71
N ILE A 7 -18.09 11.26 14.69
CA ILE A 7 -17.81 11.61 13.29
C ILE A 7 -19.12 12.12 12.69
N THR A 8 -19.18 13.42 12.39
CA THR A 8 -20.43 14.09 11.99
C THR A 8 -20.59 14.25 10.48
N SER A 9 -19.54 14.06 9.69
CA SER A 9 -19.58 14.17 8.22
C SER A 9 -18.34 13.56 7.55
N ALA A 10 -18.41 13.35 6.22
CA ALA A 10 -17.28 12.93 5.39
C ALA A 10 -16.04 13.83 5.53
N GLY A 11 -16.23 15.15 5.69
CA GLY A 11 -15.13 16.10 5.87
C GLY A 11 -14.38 15.94 7.21
N ALA A 12 -15.02 15.37 8.23
CA ALA A 12 -14.38 15.13 9.53
C ALA A 12 -13.23 14.12 9.43
N TRP A 13 -13.30 13.16 8.49
CA TRP A 13 -12.23 12.18 8.26
C TRP A 13 -10.91 12.81 7.80
N SER A 14 -10.94 14.03 7.27
CA SER A 14 -9.73 14.75 6.87
C SER A 14 -9.09 15.59 8.00
N SER A 15 -9.67 15.58 9.20
CA SER A 15 -9.07 16.23 10.38
C SER A 15 -7.96 15.35 10.96
N PRO A 16 -6.75 15.91 11.19
CA PRO A 16 -5.64 15.21 11.84
C PRO A 16 -6.03 14.57 13.18
N GLU A 17 -6.82 15.29 13.97
CA GLU A 17 -7.27 14.86 15.30
C GLU A 17 -8.20 13.65 15.18
N THR A 18 -9.14 13.67 14.23
CA THR A 18 -10.05 12.54 13.98
C THR A 18 -9.28 11.31 13.52
N GLN A 19 -8.26 11.49 12.67
CA GLN A 19 -7.41 10.40 12.19
C GLN A 19 -6.61 9.78 13.31
N GLU A 20 -6.01 10.60 14.16
CA GLU A 20 -5.25 10.15 15.33
C GLU A 20 -6.14 9.39 16.30
N ASP A 21 -7.30 9.94 16.68
CA ASP A 21 -8.25 9.31 17.59
C ASP A 21 -8.68 7.90 17.10
N VAL A 22 -8.95 7.77 15.81
CA VAL A 22 -9.36 6.49 15.20
C VAL A 22 -8.22 5.48 15.20
N LEU A 23 -7.01 5.90 14.83
CA LEU A 23 -5.82 5.02 14.80
C LEU A 23 -5.40 4.60 16.22
N GLU A 24 -5.49 5.51 17.19
CA GLU A 24 -5.26 5.20 18.60
C GLU A 24 -6.29 4.22 19.13
N LEU A 25 -7.57 4.43 18.85
CA LEU A 25 -8.62 3.50 19.22
C LEU A 25 -8.39 2.11 18.61
N ARG A 26 -7.99 2.04 17.33
CA ARG A 26 -7.63 0.76 16.68
C ARG A 26 -6.52 0.05 17.44
N ALA A 27 -5.41 0.74 17.72
CA ALA A 27 -4.28 0.14 18.44
C ALA A 27 -4.69 -0.33 19.85
N ALA A 28 -5.51 0.45 20.55
CA ALA A 28 -6.03 0.10 21.87
C ALA A 28 -6.93 -1.15 21.84
N LEU A 29 -7.81 -1.29 20.84
CA LEU A 29 -8.68 -2.46 20.69
C LEU A 29 -7.89 -3.73 20.43
N ILE A 30 -6.90 -3.67 19.54
CA ILE A 30 -6.04 -4.82 19.24
C ILE A 30 -5.21 -5.19 20.48
N ALA A 31 -4.67 -4.21 21.20
CA ALA A 31 -3.94 -4.44 22.44
C ALA A 31 -4.84 -5.09 23.52
N GLN A 32 -6.08 -4.62 23.66
CA GLN A 32 -7.04 -5.19 24.60
C GLN A 32 -7.38 -6.65 24.26
N ARG A 33 -7.59 -6.94 22.97
CA ARG A 33 -7.83 -8.31 22.48
C ARG A 33 -6.63 -9.20 22.80
N HIS A 34 -5.43 -8.76 22.44
CA HIS A 34 -4.19 -9.45 22.72
C HIS A 34 -4.01 -9.78 24.21
N LEU A 35 -4.21 -8.79 25.10
CA LEU A 35 -4.09 -9.01 26.55
C LEU A 35 -5.12 -10.04 27.07
N SER A 36 -6.33 -10.02 26.52
CA SER A 36 -7.38 -10.97 26.89
C SER A 36 -7.03 -12.39 26.43
N ASP A 37 -6.56 -12.54 25.19
CA ASP A 37 -6.18 -13.83 24.62
C ASP A 37 -4.93 -14.42 25.30
N VAL A 38 -3.96 -13.58 25.69
CA VAL A 38 -2.82 -14.00 26.53
C VAL A 38 -3.29 -14.50 27.89
N ALA A 39 -4.21 -13.79 28.55
CA ALA A 39 -4.75 -14.20 29.84
C ALA A 39 -5.51 -15.53 29.76
N GLU A 40 -6.11 -15.84 28.61
CA GLU A 40 -6.78 -17.12 28.32
C GLU A 40 -5.81 -18.22 27.86
N GLY A 41 -4.51 -17.93 27.72
CA GLY A 41 -3.49 -18.90 27.32
C GLY A 41 -3.54 -19.29 25.84
N LYS A 42 -4.10 -18.43 24.98
CA LYS A 42 -4.14 -18.64 23.52
C LYS A 42 -2.80 -18.30 22.88
N ASP A 43 -2.53 -18.89 21.72
CA ASP A 43 -1.44 -18.44 20.85
C ASP A 43 -1.81 -17.09 20.23
N THR A 44 -0.99 -16.08 20.50
CA THR A 44 -1.20 -14.68 20.09
C THR A 44 -0.15 -14.20 19.10
N SER A 45 0.62 -15.11 18.50
CA SER A 45 1.70 -14.77 17.55
C SER A 45 1.22 -13.86 16.41
N TYR A 46 -0.01 -14.06 15.93
CA TYR A 46 -0.64 -13.22 14.90
C TYR A 46 -1.11 -11.86 15.44
N ASP A 47 -1.65 -11.81 16.66
CA ASP A 47 -2.09 -10.55 17.28
C ASP A 47 -0.92 -9.59 17.53
N VAL A 48 0.27 -10.13 17.85
CA VAL A 48 1.48 -9.32 18.04
C VAL A 48 1.87 -8.60 16.75
N VAL A 49 1.76 -9.28 15.60
CA VAL A 49 2.04 -8.66 14.30
C VAL A 49 1.02 -7.58 13.99
N GLU A 50 -0.28 -7.86 14.17
CA GLU A 50 -1.35 -6.89 13.92
C GLU A 50 -1.23 -5.66 14.83
N LEU A 51 -0.89 -5.87 16.11
CA LEU A 51 -0.66 -4.80 17.08
C LEU A 51 0.55 -3.94 16.69
N ASN A 52 1.65 -4.57 16.27
CA ASN A 52 2.84 -3.86 15.83
C ASN A 52 2.55 -3.00 14.60
N LEU A 53 1.80 -3.53 13.63
CA LEU A 53 1.37 -2.77 12.45
C LEU A 53 0.48 -1.59 12.84
N ALA A 54 -0.53 -1.81 13.70
CA ALA A 54 -1.41 -0.73 14.16
C ALA A 54 -0.65 0.37 14.92
N HIS A 55 0.34 -0.01 15.74
CA HIS A 55 1.20 0.93 16.44
C HIS A 55 2.13 1.70 15.48
N ALA A 56 2.69 1.01 14.48
CA ALA A 56 3.51 1.64 13.45
C ALA A 56 2.70 2.66 12.64
N ASP A 57 1.49 2.30 12.19
CA ASP A 57 0.59 3.19 11.45
C ASP A 57 0.31 4.48 12.23
N LEU A 58 -0.06 4.37 13.51
CA LEU A 58 -0.29 5.51 14.40
C LEU A 58 0.98 6.36 14.55
N THR A 59 2.13 5.73 14.74
CA THR A 59 3.41 6.42 14.93
C THR A 59 3.82 7.19 13.67
N TYR A 60 3.69 6.57 12.50
CA TYR A 60 3.98 7.22 11.22
C TYR A 60 3.01 8.37 10.95
N CYS A 61 1.72 8.21 11.22
CA CYS A 61 0.75 9.30 11.05
C CYS A 61 1.06 10.50 11.95
N ARG A 62 1.36 10.27 13.23
CA ARG A 62 1.80 11.32 14.17
C ARG A 62 3.07 12.01 13.70
N ALA A 63 4.07 11.24 13.27
CA ALA A 63 5.33 11.78 12.78
C ALA A 63 5.13 12.63 11.52
N LEU A 64 4.34 12.15 10.55
CA LEU A 64 4.01 12.89 9.34
C LEU A 64 3.29 14.20 9.66
N GLN A 65 2.28 14.18 10.53
CA GLN A 65 1.56 15.38 10.95
C GLN A 65 2.50 16.38 11.65
N ALA A 66 3.39 15.92 12.54
CA ALA A 66 4.38 16.79 13.17
C ALA A 66 5.35 17.42 12.16
N GLN A 67 5.76 16.68 11.12
CA GLN A 67 6.63 17.22 10.06
C GLN A 67 5.94 18.29 9.20
N LEU A 68 4.61 18.31 9.10
CA LEU A 68 3.87 19.36 8.37
C LEU A 68 4.06 20.76 8.98
N GLU A 69 4.34 20.85 10.28
CA GLU A 69 4.63 22.14 10.92
C GLU A 69 5.98 22.72 10.53
N HIS A 70 6.90 21.86 10.08
CA HIS A 70 8.25 22.25 9.63
C HIS A 70 8.38 22.31 8.11
N ALA A 71 7.33 21.95 7.37
CA ALA A 71 7.31 22.01 5.91
C ALA A 71 7.37 23.46 5.40
N ALA A 72 8.17 23.69 4.36
CA ALA A 72 8.17 24.96 3.65
C ALA A 72 6.79 25.24 3.02
N ASP A 73 6.36 26.51 3.04
CA ASP A 73 5.01 26.92 2.62
C ASP A 73 4.63 26.44 1.21
N GLY A 74 5.59 26.41 0.29
CA GLY A 74 5.39 25.95 -1.09
C GLY A 74 4.99 24.47 -1.20
N PHE A 75 5.42 23.62 -0.25
CA PHE A 75 5.16 22.17 -0.27
C PHE A 75 4.16 21.73 0.80
N LYS A 76 3.81 22.60 1.75
CA LYS A 76 2.93 22.28 2.89
C LYS A 76 1.58 21.73 2.45
N ARG A 77 1.01 22.24 1.34
CA ARG A 77 -0.23 21.71 0.75
C ARG A 77 -0.06 20.26 0.29
N THR A 78 0.95 19.99 -0.54
CA THR A 78 1.23 18.66 -1.11
C THR A 78 1.57 17.63 -0.04
N LEU A 79 2.35 18.02 0.97
CA LEU A 79 2.64 17.14 2.09
C LEU A 79 1.39 16.87 2.93
N LYS A 80 0.48 17.85 3.07
CA LYS A 80 -0.79 17.66 3.75
C LYS A 80 -1.73 16.71 2.99
N THR A 81 -1.81 16.82 1.66
CA THR A 81 -2.61 15.89 0.84
C THR A 81 -2.06 14.46 0.93
N LEU A 82 -0.74 14.29 0.90
CA LEU A 82 -0.08 13.00 1.12
C LEU A 82 -0.34 12.44 2.53
N ALA A 83 -0.16 13.24 3.58
CA ALA A 83 -0.38 12.81 4.96
C ALA A 83 -1.83 12.37 5.19
N ASN A 84 -2.79 13.11 4.62
CA ASN A 84 -4.21 12.77 4.67
C ASN A 84 -4.50 11.44 3.96
N LEU A 85 -3.92 11.22 2.77
CA LEU A 85 -4.08 9.97 2.03
C LEU A 85 -3.49 8.77 2.81
N VAL A 86 -2.31 8.92 3.40
CA VAL A 86 -1.66 7.88 4.21
C VAL A 86 -2.52 7.51 5.41
N ALA A 87 -2.98 8.49 6.18
CA ALA A 87 -3.82 8.25 7.35
C ALA A 87 -5.14 7.55 6.98
N LEU A 88 -5.84 8.02 5.95
CA LEU A 88 -7.10 7.41 5.50
C LEU A 88 -6.91 5.99 4.96
N THR A 89 -5.79 5.72 4.30
CA THR A 89 -5.43 4.36 3.83
C THR A 89 -5.23 3.43 5.02
N ALA A 90 -4.45 3.84 6.03
CA ALA A 90 -4.22 3.06 7.24
C ALA A 90 -5.51 2.77 8.02
N ILE A 91 -6.43 3.74 8.08
CA ILE A 91 -7.75 3.55 8.72
C ILE A 91 -8.61 2.55 7.94
N ILE A 92 -8.68 2.67 6.61
CA ILE A 92 -9.48 1.77 5.76
C ILE A 92 -8.98 0.34 5.83
N GLU A 93 -7.67 0.13 5.72
CA GLU A 93 -7.05 -1.19 5.79
C GLU A 93 -7.22 -1.81 7.19
N GLY A 94 -7.24 -0.97 8.22
CA GLY A 94 -7.43 -1.36 9.62
C GLY A 94 -8.88 -1.58 10.07
N LEU A 95 -9.88 -1.49 9.18
CA LEU A 95 -11.30 -1.53 9.57
C LEU A 95 -11.73 -2.81 10.31
N ALA A 96 -11.05 -3.93 10.08
CA ALA A 96 -11.35 -5.20 10.72
C ALA A 96 -11.25 -5.15 12.26
N ALA A 97 -10.38 -4.28 12.81
CA ALA A 97 -10.22 -4.10 14.25
C ALA A 97 -11.48 -3.57 14.95
N PHE A 98 -12.38 -2.91 14.20
CA PHE A 98 -13.65 -2.39 14.72
C PHE A 98 -14.82 -3.36 14.53
N ALA A 99 -14.60 -4.52 13.90
CA ALA A 99 -15.65 -5.49 13.64
C ALA A 99 -16.28 -6.00 14.94
N GLY A 100 -17.61 -5.99 15.00
CA GLY A 100 -18.36 -6.45 16.18
C GLY A 100 -18.45 -5.44 17.32
N ALA A 101 -17.92 -4.22 17.16
CA ALA A 101 -18.03 -3.16 18.14
C ALA A 101 -18.75 -1.92 17.56
N ASP A 102 -19.55 -1.24 18.39
CA ASP A 102 -20.40 -0.12 17.97
C ASP A 102 -19.65 1.23 17.84
N PHE A 103 -18.34 1.20 17.53
CA PHE A 103 -17.51 2.40 17.40
C PHE A 103 -17.78 3.16 16.10
N LEU A 104 -18.00 2.45 14.99
CA LEU A 104 -18.25 3.01 13.67
C LEU A 104 -19.60 2.53 13.13
N SER A 105 -20.45 3.46 12.70
CA SER A 105 -21.69 3.10 12.01
C SER A 105 -21.43 2.71 10.55
N ARG A 106 -22.44 2.13 9.88
CA ARG A 106 -22.35 1.85 8.44
C ARG A 106 -22.17 3.12 7.63
N GLU A 107 -22.82 4.21 8.04
CA GLU A 107 -22.69 5.54 7.44
C GLU A 107 -21.25 6.05 7.59
N ASN A 108 -20.65 5.94 8.78
CA ASN A 108 -19.26 6.31 9.01
C ASN A 108 -18.29 5.56 8.07
N VAL A 109 -18.48 4.25 7.89
CA VAL A 109 -17.65 3.44 6.98
C VAL A 109 -17.87 3.83 5.52
N SER A 110 -19.10 4.18 5.14
CA SER A 110 -19.41 4.68 3.80
C SER A 110 -18.72 6.03 3.54
N ASP A 111 -18.84 6.96 4.48
CA ASP A 111 -18.23 8.29 4.41
C ASP A 111 -16.71 8.22 4.38
N LEU A 112 -16.09 7.32 5.15
CA LEU A 112 -14.65 7.06 5.13
C LEU A 112 -14.18 6.63 3.74
N ARG A 113 -14.92 5.73 3.07
CA ARG A 113 -14.57 5.27 1.71
C ARG A 113 -14.69 6.39 0.68
N VAL A 114 -15.63 7.31 0.86
CA VAL A 114 -15.75 8.50 0.01
C VAL A 114 -14.56 9.43 0.27
N ALA A 115 -14.27 9.75 1.54
CA ALA A 115 -13.14 10.60 1.92
C ALA A 115 -11.80 10.06 1.43
N HIS A 116 -11.59 8.74 1.45
CA HIS A 116 -10.38 8.12 0.90
C HIS A 116 -10.26 8.26 -0.62
N LYS A 117 -11.35 8.06 -1.36
CA LYS A 117 -11.36 8.29 -2.81
C LYS A 117 -11.07 9.75 -3.14
N ASP A 118 -11.68 10.67 -2.40
CA ASP A 118 -11.44 12.11 -2.56
C ASP A 118 -9.99 12.47 -2.25
N ALA A 119 -9.38 11.84 -1.24
CA ALA A 119 -7.96 12.01 -0.91
C ALA A 119 -7.03 11.48 -2.01
N ILE A 120 -7.34 10.33 -2.63
CA ILE A 120 -6.59 9.82 -3.79
C ILE A 120 -6.67 10.83 -4.94
N SER A 121 -7.87 11.31 -5.27
CA SER A 121 -8.05 12.30 -6.34
C SER A 121 -7.34 13.62 -6.02
N ALA A 122 -7.37 14.08 -4.77
CA ALA A 122 -6.66 15.28 -4.35
C ALA A 122 -5.14 15.12 -4.52
N PHE A 123 -4.57 13.99 -4.07
CA PHE A 123 -3.13 13.72 -4.16
C PHE A 123 -2.66 13.47 -5.60
N SER A 124 -3.51 12.91 -6.48
CA SER A 124 -3.12 12.68 -7.88
C SER A 124 -2.73 13.96 -8.62
N GLY A 125 -3.26 15.13 -8.22
CA GLY A 125 -2.87 16.42 -8.78
C GLY A 125 -1.49 16.90 -8.35
N ASP A 126 -0.93 16.32 -7.29
CA ASP A 126 0.38 16.65 -6.74
C ASP A 126 1.47 15.61 -7.12
N LEU A 127 1.11 14.55 -7.86
CA LEU A 127 1.97 13.39 -8.10
C LEU A 127 3.28 13.77 -8.81
N ASP A 128 3.20 14.56 -9.88
CA ASP A 128 4.39 14.95 -10.67
C ASP A 128 5.39 15.73 -9.81
N ALA A 129 4.90 16.64 -8.97
CA ALA A 129 5.75 17.44 -8.07
C ALA A 129 6.46 16.55 -7.02
N VAL A 130 5.77 15.52 -6.50
CA VAL A 130 6.37 14.57 -5.56
C VAL A 130 7.40 13.69 -6.27
N MET A 131 7.09 13.21 -7.47
CA MET A 131 8.00 12.38 -8.26
C MET A 131 9.28 13.14 -8.63
N GLU A 132 9.15 14.41 -9.03
CA GLU A 132 10.30 15.28 -9.31
C GLU A 132 11.13 15.56 -8.04
N ALA A 133 10.48 15.74 -6.88
CA ALA A 133 11.16 16.00 -5.62
C ALA A 133 12.07 14.85 -5.14
N PHE A 134 11.82 13.60 -5.59
CA PHE A 134 12.75 12.50 -5.33
C PHE A 134 14.09 12.66 -6.05
N GLY A 135 14.14 13.42 -7.15
CA GLY A 135 15.37 13.78 -7.84
C GLY A 135 16.13 12.61 -8.47
N PHE A 136 15.48 11.45 -8.66
CA PHE A 136 16.13 10.30 -9.26
C PHE A 136 16.39 10.50 -10.76
N THR A 137 17.61 10.22 -11.18
CA THR A 137 17.98 10.15 -12.59
C THR A 137 17.49 8.84 -13.22
N GLU A 138 17.35 8.81 -14.56
CA GLU A 138 16.97 7.57 -15.27
C GLU A 138 17.94 6.41 -15.01
N TYR A 139 19.23 6.73 -14.83
CA TYR A 139 20.26 5.76 -14.49
C TYR A 139 20.01 5.15 -13.10
N GLU A 140 19.66 5.97 -12.12
CA GLU A 140 19.35 5.51 -10.76
C GLU A 140 18.03 4.73 -10.70
N LEU A 141 17.02 5.15 -11.47
CA LEU A 141 15.76 4.41 -11.58
C LEU A 141 15.95 3.06 -12.26
N ASN A 142 16.93 2.96 -13.17
CA ASN A 142 17.26 1.75 -13.94
C ASN A 142 16.01 1.01 -14.47
N SER A 143 15.02 1.79 -14.89
CA SER A 143 13.70 1.30 -15.27
C SER A 143 13.40 1.73 -16.69
N VAL A 144 12.98 0.77 -17.51
CA VAL A 144 12.51 1.01 -18.87
C VAL A 144 11.35 2.01 -18.91
N PHE A 145 10.50 1.99 -17.87
CA PHE A 145 9.33 2.85 -17.78
C PHE A 145 9.66 4.30 -17.42
N ALA A 146 10.89 4.57 -16.98
CA ALA A 146 11.33 5.89 -16.54
C ALA A 146 12.13 6.65 -17.62
N ARG A 147 12.36 6.04 -18.79
CA ARG A 147 13.16 6.64 -19.85
C ARG A 147 12.38 7.75 -20.57
N SER A 148 13.00 8.91 -20.74
CA SER A 148 12.41 10.05 -21.45
C SER A 148 12.57 9.96 -22.98
N ASP A 149 13.53 9.18 -23.46
CA ASP A 149 13.92 9.11 -24.87
C ASP A 149 13.07 8.14 -25.72
N GLN A 150 12.26 7.30 -25.09
CA GLN A 150 11.48 6.27 -25.77
C GLN A 150 10.18 5.94 -25.04
N THR A 151 9.23 5.36 -25.78
CA THR A 151 8.01 4.84 -25.16
C THR A 151 8.31 3.57 -24.33
N PRO A 152 7.51 3.28 -23.29
CA PRO A 152 7.68 2.06 -22.50
C PRO A 152 7.73 0.77 -23.35
N TYR A 153 6.94 0.71 -24.42
CA TYR A 153 6.89 -0.45 -25.30
C TYR A 153 8.19 -0.63 -26.11
N GLU A 154 8.79 0.45 -26.59
CA GLU A 154 10.05 0.42 -27.32
C GLU A 154 11.20 -0.03 -26.42
N GLY A 155 11.28 0.53 -25.22
CA GLY A 155 12.33 0.14 -24.26
C GLY A 155 12.16 -1.29 -23.76
N LEU A 156 10.92 -1.77 -23.59
CA LEU A 156 10.67 -3.17 -23.23
C LEU A 156 11.11 -4.10 -24.34
N LEU A 157 10.82 -3.75 -25.59
CA LEU A 157 11.27 -4.52 -26.74
C LEU A 157 12.80 -4.52 -26.87
N GLU A 158 13.44 -3.38 -26.61
CA GLU A 158 14.90 -3.26 -26.65
C GLU A 158 15.56 -4.15 -25.58
N VAL A 159 15.06 -4.10 -24.34
CA VAL A 159 15.55 -4.96 -23.26
C VAL A 159 15.26 -6.42 -23.56
N ALA A 160 14.07 -6.75 -24.07
CA ALA A 160 13.72 -8.11 -24.46
C ALA A 160 14.70 -8.66 -25.51
N LYS A 161 15.08 -7.87 -26.53
CA LYS A 161 16.04 -8.28 -27.56
C LYS A 161 17.44 -8.59 -27.02
N LYS A 162 17.84 -7.96 -25.91
CA LYS A 162 19.14 -8.17 -25.25
C LYS A 162 19.14 -9.36 -24.30
N SER A 163 18.00 -10.03 -24.10
CA SER A 163 17.92 -11.21 -23.26
C SER A 163 18.71 -12.37 -23.86
N GLU A 164 19.46 -13.08 -23.02
CA GLU A 164 20.19 -14.30 -23.40
C GLU A 164 19.26 -15.39 -23.96
N LEU A 165 17.97 -15.33 -23.60
CA LEU A 165 16.93 -16.24 -24.09
C LEU A 165 16.39 -15.85 -25.48
N THR A 166 16.78 -14.72 -26.04
CA THR A 166 16.31 -14.31 -27.38
C THR A 166 17.12 -14.98 -28.49
N ASP A 167 18.40 -15.22 -28.25
CA ASP A 167 19.23 -16.02 -29.15
C ASP A 167 19.07 -17.53 -28.85
N ASN A 168 17.90 -18.06 -29.18
CA ASN A 168 17.61 -19.48 -29.03
C ASN A 168 18.24 -20.37 -30.13
N THR A 169 19.21 -19.87 -30.91
CA THR A 169 19.85 -20.69 -31.96
C THR A 169 20.47 -21.96 -31.41
N PHE A 170 21.02 -21.93 -30.18
CA PHE A 170 21.60 -23.10 -29.54
C PHE A 170 20.57 -23.97 -28.80
N ILE A 171 19.62 -23.37 -28.07
CA ILE A 171 18.68 -24.10 -27.20
C ILE A 171 17.50 -24.68 -27.99
N ARG A 172 17.04 -24.00 -29.05
CA ARG A 172 15.86 -24.42 -29.83
C ARG A 172 16.04 -25.77 -30.51
N PRO A 173 17.17 -26.08 -31.17
CA PRO A 173 17.42 -27.41 -31.72
C PRO A 173 17.35 -28.50 -30.65
N THR A 174 17.96 -28.28 -29.49
CA THR A 174 17.95 -29.23 -28.36
C THR A 174 16.54 -29.48 -27.81
N LEU A 175 15.74 -28.42 -27.64
CA LEU A 175 14.34 -28.54 -27.21
C LEU A 175 13.48 -29.29 -28.24
N LEU A 176 13.67 -29.00 -29.53
CA LEU A 176 12.96 -29.69 -30.61
C LEU A 176 13.37 -31.16 -30.71
N GLU A 177 14.65 -31.46 -30.52
CA GLU A 177 15.19 -32.82 -30.49
C GLU A 177 14.63 -33.61 -29.30
N ALA A 178 14.68 -33.06 -28.09
CA ALA A 178 14.12 -33.67 -26.88
C ALA A 178 12.63 -33.98 -27.05
N ARG A 179 11.85 -33.04 -27.62
CA ARG A 179 10.43 -33.25 -27.93
C ARG A 179 10.21 -34.35 -28.98
N SER A 180 11.08 -34.44 -29.98
CA SER A 180 11.01 -35.50 -31.00
C SER A 180 11.27 -36.89 -30.42
N LEU A 181 12.24 -37.00 -29.49
CA LEU A 181 12.54 -38.23 -28.76
C LEU A 181 11.35 -38.65 -27.90
N TRP A 182 10.78 -37.73 -27.12
CA TRP A 182 9.58 -38.00 -26.32
C TRP A 182 8.39 -38.49 -27.17
N LYS A 183 8.18 -37.91 -28.35
CA LYS A 183 7.12 -38.37 -29.28
C LYS A 183 7.40 -39.78 -29.82
N LYS A 184 8.66 -40.14 -30.06
CA LYS A 184 9.06 -41.50 -30.46
C LYS A 184 8.83 -42.50 -29.32
N TYR A 185 9.28 -42.19 -28.11
CA TYR A 185 9.13 -43.07 -26.94
C TYR A 185 7.67 -43.19 -26.47
N GLY A 186 6.85 -42.15 -26.60
CA GLY A 186 5.42 -42.20 -26.31
C GLY A 186 4.62 -43.04 -27.31
N ARG A 187 5.05 -43.12 -28.57
CA ARG A 187 4.46 -44.02 -29.58
C ARG A 187 4.94 -45.46 -29.46
N ALA A 188 6.11 -45.70 -28.86
CA ALA A 188 6.65 -47.04 -28.63
C ALA A 188 6.01 -47.76 -27.42
N LYS A 189 5.13 -47.08 -26.66
CA LYS A 189 4.38 -47.63 -25.52
C LYS A 189 2.90 -47.97 -25.85
N MET A 190 2.52 -48.03 -27.13
CA MET A 190 1.28 -48.68 -27.58
C MET A 190 1.61 -49.94 -28.35
#